data_AF-G2DBI1-F1
#
_entry.id   AF-G2DBI1-F1
#
_cell.length_a   1.000
_cell.length_b   1.000
_cell.length_c   1.000
_cell.angle_alpha   90.00
_cell.angle_beta   90.00
_cell.angle_gamma   90.00
#
_symmetry.space_group_name_H-M   'P 1'
#
loop_
_entity.id
_entity.type
_entity.pdbx_description
1 polymer ?
#
loop_
_entity_poly.entity_id
_entity_poly.type
_entity_poly.pdbx_seq_one_letter_code
_entity_poly.pdbx_strand_id
1 'polypeptide(L)' 'MQEDDRLLSVAGQPVASYADIRFVLMEHSPGERVQVEIQRDNFFTGTMTHSLEVELH' A
#
# COMPACT_ATOMS: atom_id res chain seq x y z
N MET A 1 -6.75 2.59 5.07
CA MET A 1 -7.06 2.86 3.64
C MET A 1 -8.46 3.41 3.54
N GLN A 2 -8.67 4.35 2.62
CA GLN A 2 -9.97 4.84 2.21
C GLN A 2 -10.52 3.98 1.06
N GLU A 3 -11.81 4.10 0.79
CA GLU A 3 -12.44 3.54 -0.40
C GLU A 3 -11.76 4.15 -1.66
N ASP A 4 -11.56 3.34 -2.70
CA ASP A 4 -10.86 3.68 -3.95
C ASP A 4 -9.34 3.94 -3.87
N ASP A 5 -8.71 3.72 -2.70
CA ASP A 5 -7.24 3.71 -2.63
C ASP A 5 -6.67 2.53 -3.43
N ARG A 6 -5.86 2.83 -4.44
CA ARG A 6 -5.12 1.83 -5.21
C ARG A 6 -3.71 1.69 -4.63
N LEU A 7 -3.39 0.50 -4.12
CA LEU A 7 -2.04 0.17 -3.66
C LEU A 7 -1.05 0.13 -4.84
N LEU A 8 0.08 0.83 -4.70
CA LEU A 8 1.16 0.90 -5.69
C LEU A 8 2.39 0.12 -5.23
N SER A 9 2.76 0.23 -3.95
CA SER A 9 3.93 -0.44 -3.38
C SER A 9 3.75 -0.72 -1.88
N VAL A 10 4.47 -1.73 -1.39
CA VAL A 10 4.56 -2.11 0.04
C VAL A 10 6.02 -2.36 0.36
N ALA A 11 6.53 -1.77 1.44
CA ALA A 11 7.94 -1.87 1.85
C ALA A 11 8.93 -1.50 0.73
N GLY A 12 8.55 -0.59 -0.17
CA GLY A 12 9.34 -0.20 -1.34
C GLY A 12 9.30 -1.19 -2.52
N GLN A 13 8.58 -2.30 -2.40
CA GLN A 13 8.36 -3.26 -3.48
C GLN A 13 7.08 -2.90 -4.26
N PRO A 14 7.15 -2.69 -5.60
CA PRO A 14 5.98 -2.46 -6.42
C PRO A 14 5.00 -3.64 -6.37
N VAL A 15 3.71 -3.34 -6.27
CA VAL A 15 2.63 -4.33 -6.23
C VAL A 15 1.79 -4.16 -7.49
N ALA A 16 1.81 -5.18 -8.36
CA ALA A 16 0.95 -5.22 -9.54
C ALA A 16 -0.24 -6.17 -9.35
N SER A 17 -0.14 -7.11 -8.40
CA SER A 17 -1.10 -8.16 -8.18
C SER A 17 -1.23 -8.52 -6.70
N TYR A 18 -2.32 -9.22 -6.36
CA TYR A 18 -2.50 -9.76 -5.01
C TYR A 18 -1.41 -10.77 -4.61
N ALA A 19 -0.80 -11.46 -5.57
CA ALA A 19 0.30 -12.38 -5.30
C ALA A 19 1.52 -11.64 -4.73
N ASP A 20 1.83 -10.46 -5.26
CA ASP A 20 2.94 -9.63 -4.79
C ASP A 20 2.74 -9.23 -3.33
N ILE A 21 1.51 -8.81 -2.97
CA ILE A 21 1.15 -8.50 -1.57
C ILE A 21 1.45 -9.69 -0.66
N ARG A 22 1.04 -10.89 -1.06
CA ARG A 22 1.27 -12.09 -0.25
C ARG A 22 2.75 -12.40 -0.08
N PHE A 23 3.58 -12.18 -1.10
CA PHE A 23 5.03 -12.35 -0.97
C PHE A 23 5.64 -11.35 0.01
N VAL A 24 5.29 -10.06 -0.12
CA VAL A 24 5.78 -9.03 0.81
C VAL A 24 5.36 -9.36 2.25
N LEU A 25 4.09 -9.74 2.47
CA LEU A 25 3.61 -10.12 3.80
C LEU A 25 4.30 -11.38 4.36
N MET A 26 4.82 -12.28 3.52
CA MET A 26 5.59 -13.44 3.98
C MET A 26 7.01 -13.08 4.43
N GLU A 27 7.54 -11.96 3.96
CA GLU A 27 8.88 -11.46 4.33
C GLU A 27 8.85 -10.60 5.60
N HIS A 28 7.66 -10.18 6.05
CA HIS A 28 7.46 -9.34 7.22
C HIS A 28 6.74 -10.06 8.36
N SER A 29 6.92 -9.58 9.58
CA SER A 29 6.28 -10.16 10.78
C SER A 29 4.97 -9.44 11.11
N PRO A 30 3.96 -10.14 11.66
CA PRO A 30 2.82 -9.48 12.29
C PRO A 30 3.29 -8.50 13.40
N GLY A 31 2.67 -7.33 13.45
CA GLY A 31 3.04 -6.20 14.31
C GLY A 31 4.11 -5.28 13.71
N GLU A 32 4.71 -5.63 12.57
CA GLU A 32 5.67 -4.78 11.89
C GLU A 32 4.96 -3.62 11.18
N ARG A 33 5.58 -2.43 11.21
CA ARG A 33 5.13 -1.27 10.47
C ARG A 33 5.84 -1.18 9.13
N VAL A 34 5.07 -1.18 8.06
CA VAL A 34 5.57 -1.10 6.69
C VAL A 34 5.06 0.17 6.02
N GLN A 35 5.92 0.77 5.21
CA GLN A 35 5.54 1.89 4.36
C GLN A 35 4.78 1.37 3.15
N VAL A 36 3.64 1.98 2.83
CA VAL A 36 2.85 1.68 1.65
C VAL A 36 2.63 2.95 0.83
N GLU A 37 2.71 2.82 -0.48
CA GLU A 37 2.31 3.89 -1.39
C GLU A 37 0.98 3.54 -2.01
N ILE A 38 0.06 4.50 -1.96
CA ILE A 38 -1.25 4.40 -2.56
C ILE A 38 -1.45 5.52 -3.57
N GLN A 39 -2.29 5.27 -4.54
CA GLN A 39 -2.86 6.25 -5.43
C GLN A 39 -4.31 6.47 -5.02
N ARG A 40 -4.67 7.73 -4.78
CA ARG A 40 -6.03 8.14 -4.47
C ARG A 40 -6.55 9.09 -5.53
N ASP A 41 -7.71 8.77 -6.07
CA ASP A 41 -8.43 9.65 -6.98
C ASP A 41 -9.38 10.54 -6.19
N ASN A 42 -9.01 11.81 -6.05
CA ASN A 42 -9.86 12.81 -5.41
C ASN A 42 -10.61 13.60 -6.49
N PHE A 43 -11.93 13.66 -6.38
CA PHE A 43 -12.79 14.36 -7.34
C PHE A 43 -12.37 15.83 -7.59
N PHE A 44 -11.87 16.52 -6.56
CA PHE A 44 -11.50 17.94 -6.65
C PHE A 44 -10.02 18.19 -6.96
N THR A 45 -9.11 17.32 -6.48
CA THR A 45 -7.66 17.55 -6.59
C THR A 45 -6.99 16.63 -7.62
N GLY A 46 -7.74 15.73 -8.25
CA GLY A 46 -7.24 14.72 -9.16
C GLY A 46 -6.56 13.55 -8.45
N THR A 47 -5.86 12.75 -9.25
CA THR A 47 -5.10 11.58 -8.80
C THR A 47 -3.83 12.00 -8.05
N MET A 48 -3.66 11.54 -6.82
CA MET A 48 -2.49 11.84 -5.99
C MET A 48 -1.88 10.56 -5.42
N THR A 49 -0.55 10.54 -5.31
CA THR A 49 0.16 9.48 -4.61
C THR A 49 0.37 9.88 -3.15
N HIS A 50 0.08 8.96 -2.23
CA HIS A 50 0.30 9.13 -0.80
C HIS A 50 1.18 8.00 -0.27
N SER A 51 2.14 8.35 0.58
CA SER A 51 2.89 7.38 1.38
C SER A 51 2.28 7.33 2.78
N LEU A 52 2.01 6.12 3.25
CA LEU A 52 1.39 5.84 4.54
C LEU A 52 2.22 4.79 5.28
N GLU A 53 2.18 4.80 6.60
CA GLU A 53 2.72 3.72 7.42
C GLU A 53 1.56 2.87 7.95
N VAL A 54 1.61 1.56 7.73
CA VAL A 54 0.58 0.62 8.18
C VAL A 54 1.20 -0.48 9.02
N GLU A 55 0.46 -0.91 10.03
CA GLU A 55 0.86 -2.02 10.89
C GLU A 55 0.22 -3.31 10.40
N LEU A 56 1.05 -4.32 10.14
CA LEU A 56 0.60 -5.64 9.71
C LEU A 56 -0.05 -6.37 10.89
N HIS A 57 -1.29 -6.83 10.73
CA HIS A 57 -2.02 -7.59 11.76
C HIS A 57 -2.40 -8.99 11.23
#